data_AF-A0A257RWV3-F1
#
_entry.id   AF-A0A257RWV3-F1
#
_cell.length_a   1.000
_cell.length_b   1.000
_cell.length_c   1.000
_cell.angle_alpha   90.00
_cell.angle_beta   90.00
_cell.angle_gamma   90.00
#
_symmetry.space_group_name_H-M   'P 1'
#
loop_
_entity.id
_entity.type
_entity.pdbx_description
1 polymer ?
#
loop_
_entity_poly.entity_id
_entity_poly.type
_entity_poly.pdbx_seq_one_letter_code
_entity_poly.pdbx_strand_id
1 'polypeptide(L)'
;MPSSWLTRRAARLPDDVRLVGRILYLTEDPGFVARQLQGEDLVWSPALKLRDNISTDEITPAYICYYFDDTLGEFPYLGLKAGNEFPITRGSVKRGGFVASVAGKRRGKGSSREQSPYAELRAGIRLAVAESIERIYRENCQNLGILTTT
;
A
#
# COMPACT_ATOMS: atom_id res chain seq x y z
N MET A 1 -31.77 -7.55 -8.86
CA MET A 1 -32.07 -7.33 -7.43
C MET A 1 -30.83 -7.66 -6.64
N PRO A 2 -30.18 -6.72 -5.94
CA PRO A 2 -29.10 -7.10 -5.04
C PRO A 2 -29.70 -7.96 -3.92
N SER A 3 -29.07 -9.11 -3.65
CA SER A 3 -29.48 -10.05 -2.61
C SER A 3 -29.54 -9.35 -1.25
N SER A 4 -30.69 -9.45 -0.56
CA SER A 4 -30.86 -8.98 0.81
C SER A 4 -29.77 -9.58 1.73
N TRP A 5 -29.27 -8.82 2.70
CA TRP A 5 -28.35 -9.32 3.73
C TRP A 5 -28.91 -10.53 4.48
N LEU A 6 -30.24 -10.62 4.60
CA LEU A 6 -30.94 -11.77 5.20
C LEU A 6 -30.77 -13.06 4.39
N THR A 7 -30.49 -12.95 3.09
CA THR A 7 -30.31 -14.07 2.16
C THR A 7 -28.84 -14.34 1.84
N ARG A 8 -27.91 -13.54 2.36
CA ARG A 8 -26.48 -13.71 2.12
C ARG A 8 -26.00 -14.93 2.90
N ARG A 9 -25.83 -16.07 2.22
CA ARG A 9 -25.12 -17.22 2.79
C ARG A 9 -23.69 -16.80 3.11
N ALA A 10 -23.35 -16.73 4.40
CA ALA A 10 -21.98 -16.60 4.86
C ALA A 10 -21.26 -17.92 4.58
N ALA A 11 -20.51 -17.99 3.49
CA ALA A 11 -19.56 -19.07 3.27
C ALA A 11 -18.36 -18.87 4.23
N ARG A 12 -17.88 -19.98 4.81
CA ARG A 12 -16.62 -19.96 5.54
C ARG A 12 -15.51 -19.56 4.56
N LEU A 13 -14.74 -18.53 4.91
CA LEU A 13 -13.55 -18.16 4.16
C LEU A 13 -12.49 -19.27 4.31
N PRO A 14 -11.58 -19.46 3.35
CA PRO A 14 -10.48 -20.41 3.49
C PRO A 14 -9.68 -20.17 4.78
N ASP A 15 -9.17 -21.24 5.37
CA ASP A 15 -8.35 -21.16 6.59
C ASP A 15 -6.95 -20.56 6.29
N ASP A 16 -6.52 -20.58 5.03
CA ASP A 16 -5.26 -20.01 4.54
C ASP A 16 -5.47 -18.79 3.63
N VAL A 17 -4.51 -17.85 3.70
CA VAL A 17 -4.42 -16.70 2.80
C VAL A 17 -3.21 -16.88 1.91
N ARG A 18 -3.44 -16.92 0.60
CA ARG A 18 -2.36 -16.98 -0.40
C ARG A 18 -2.11 -15.60 -1.00
N LEU A 19 -0.94 -15.04 -0.73
CA LEU A 19 -0.46 -13.80 -1.35
C LEU A 19 0.43 -14.16 -2.54
N VAL A 20 0.01 -13.78 -3.76
CA VAL A 20 0.76 -14.01 -4.99
C VAL A 20 1.01 -12.67 -5.67
N GLY A 21 2.29 -12.30 -5.82
CA GLY A 21 2.72 -11.06 -6.46
C GLY A 21 4.08 -10.62 -5.94
N ARG A 22 4.54 -9.47 -6.45
CA ARG A 22 5.84 -8.91 -6.11
C ARG A 22 5.80 -8.15 -4.77
N ILE A 23 6.97 -7.89 -4.19
CA ILE A 23 7.10 -7.09 -2.97
C ILE A 23 7.69 -5.73 -3.32
N LEU A 24 7.04 -4.66 -2.88
CA LEU A 24 7.54 -3.29 -3.05
C LEU A 24 8.21 -2.82 -1.75
N TYR A 25 9.54 -2.73 -1.75
CA TYR A 25 10.29 -2.07 -0.70
C TYR A 25 10.28 -0.55 -0.94
N LEU A 26 9.67 0.18 -0.01
CA LEU A 26 9.64 1.64 0.00
C LEU A 26 10.93 2.13 0.66
N THR A 27 11.97 2.35 -0.14
CA THR A 27 13.34 2.66 0.33
C THR A 27 13.67 4.14 0.31
N GLU A 28 14.68 4.53 1.10
CA GLU A 28 15.22 5.90 1.11
C GLU A 28 15.89 6.27 -0.21
N ASP A 29 16.51 5.30 -0.87
CA ASP A 29 17.16 5.46 -2.16
C ASP A 29 16.13 5.32 -3.30
N PRO A 30 15.94 6.35 -4.14
CA PRO A 30 15.00 6.29 -5.26
C PRO A 30 15.40 5.27 -6.33
N GLY A 31 16.68 4.94 -6.46
CA GLY A 31 17.18 3.96 -7.42
C GLY A 31 16.67 2.56 -7.15
N PHE A 32 16.59 2.14 -5.89
CA PHE A 32 15.98 0.85 -5.53
C PHE A 32 14.47 0.83 -5.79
N VAL A 33 13.75 1.94 -5.57
CA VAL A 33 12.33 2.01 -5.93
C VAL A 33 12.16 1.93 -7.45
N ALA A 34 12.93 2.71 -8.21
CA ALA A 34 12.84 2.76 -9.67
C ALA A 34 13.11 1.38 -10.32
N ARG A 35 14.14 0.67 -9.85
CA ARG A 35 14.46 -0.71 -10.30
C ARG A 35 13.29 -1.66 -10.10
N GLN A 36 12.63 -1.61 -8.94
CA GLN A 36 11.44 -2.42 -8.68
C GLN A 36 10.29 -2.10 -9.64
N LEU A 37 10.03 -0.81 -9.88
CA LEU A 37 8.99 -0.38 -10.84
C LEU A 37 9.31 -0.79 -12.28
N GLN A 38 10.58 -0.97 -12.62
CA GLN A 38 11.04 -1.49 -13.92
C GLN A 38 11.00 -3.02 -14.05
N GLY A 39 10.59 -3.73 -12.99
CA GLY A 39 10.40 -5.18 -13.02
C GLY A 39 11.41 -5.99 -12.21
N GLU A 40 12.36 -5.35 -11.53
CA GLU A 40 13.33 -6.06 -10.71
C GLU A 40 12.77 -6.47 -9.34
N ASP A 41 12.92 -7.73 -8.95
CA ASP A 41 12.62 -8.18 -7.60
C ASP A 41 13.88 -8.09 -6.73
N LEU A 42 13.92 -7.09 -5.84
CA LEU A 42 15.05 -6.91 -4.94
C LEU A 42 15.06 -7.99 -3.86
N VAL A 43 16.25 -8.48 -3.55
CA VAL A 43 16.47 -9.33 -2.37
C VAL A 43 16.55 -8.44 -1.14
N TRP A 44 15.69 -8.69 -0.15
CA TRP A 44 15.74 -7.96 1.12
C TRP A 44 17.08 -8.16 1.82
N SER A 45 17.64 -7.06 2.30
CA SER A 45 18.73 -7.06 3.26
C SER A 45 18.68 -5.79 4.11
N PRO A 46 19.29 -5.77 5.30
CA PRO A 46 19.39 -4.56 6.12
C PRO A 46 20.10 -3.39 5.43
N ALA A 47 20.82 -3.62 4.32
CA ALA A 47 21.41 -2.57 3.51
C ALA A 47 20.37 -1.75 2.73
N LEU A 48 19.19 -2.32 2.45
CA LEU A 48 18.05 -1.60 1.87
C LEU A 48 17.37 -0.78 2.96
N LYS A 49 17.85 0.45 3.17
CA LYS A 49 17.23 1.37 4.13
C LYS A 49 15.81 1.70 3.70
N LEU A 50 14.84 1.26 4.51
CA LEU A 50 13.41 1.52 4.30
C LEU A 50 13.06 2.94 4.74
N ARG A 51 12.07 3.55 4.09
CA ARG A 51 11.55 4.87 4.46
C ARG A 51 10.76 4.78 5.76
N ASP A 52 11.20 5.56 6.74
CA ASP A 52 10.45 5.87 7.95
C ASP A 52 9.44 7.01 7.74
N ASN A 53 8.44 7.08 8.61
CA ASN A 53 7.48 8.17 8.74
C ASN A 53 6.64 8.42 7.47
N ILE A 54 6.40 7.39 6.65
CA ILE A 54 5.54 7.51 5.47
C ILE A 54 4.15 7.94 5.91
N SER A 55 3.75 9.14 5.49
CA SER A 55 2.48 9.76 5.86
C SER A 55 1.32 9.38 4.94
N THR A 56 0.08 9.60 5.37
CA THR A 56 -1.09 9.45 4.50
C THR A 56 -1.09 10.42 3.31
N ASP A 57 -0.43 11.58 3.44
CA ASP A 57 -0.14 12.50 2.32
C ASP A 57 0.87 11.93 1.32
N GLU A 58 1.88 11.18 1.77
CA GLU A 58 2.81 10.50 0.88
C GLU A 58 2.14 9.33 0.16
N ILE A 59 1.30 8.56 0.87
CA ILE A 59 0.54 7.45 0.28
C ILE A 59 -0.52 7.96 -0.70
N THR A 60 -1.24 9.02 -0.36
CA THR A 60 -2.30 9.60 -1.21
C THR A 60 -2.37 11.10 -0.95
N PRO A 61 -1.71 11.91 -1.80
CA PRO A 61 -1.73 13.37 -1.68
C PRO A 61 -3.14 13.94 -1.63
N ALA A 62 -3.34 15.05 -0.91
CA ALA A 62 -4.68 15.61 -0.66
C ALA A 62 -5.50 15.85 -1.95
N TYR A 63 -4.86 16.29 -3.04
CA TYR A 63 -5.52 16.53 -4.33
C TYR A 63 -6.01 15.26 -5.04
N ILE A 64 -5.56 14.08 -4.60
CA ILE A 64 -6.03 12.76 -5.06
C ILE A 64 -7.23 12.28 -4.23
N CYS A 65 -7.45 12.80 -3.02
CA CYS A 65 -8.52 12.33 -2.14
C CYS A 65 -9.95 12.63 -2.65
N TYR A 66 -10.09 13.32 -3.78
CA TYR A 66 -11.36 13.59 -4.45
C TYR A 66 -11.85 12.43 -5.34
N TYR A 67 -11.01 11.44 -5.62
CA TYR A 67 -11.45 10.20 -6.27
C TYR A 67 -12.09 9.26 -5.24
N PHE A 68 -13.18 8.60 -5.61
CA PHE A 68 -13.96 7.70 -4.74
C PHE A 68 -14.25 6.34 -5.38
N ASP A 69 -13.60 6.04 -6.50
CA ASP A 69 -13.73 4.80 -7.26
C ASP A 69 -12.38 4.08 -7.38
N ASP A 70 -12.33 3.05 -8.22
CA ASP A 70 -11.13 2.22 -8.44
C ASP A 70 -9.96 2.99 -9.07
N THR A 71 -10.17 4.23 -9.55
CA THR A 71 -9.11 5.12 -10.05
C THR A 71 -8.08 5.43 -8.96
N LEU A 72 -8.46 5.39 -7.67
CA LEU A 72 -7.52 5.56 -6.56
C LEU A 72 -6.33 4.57 -6.62
N GLY A 73 -6.53 3.39 -7.21
CA GLY A 73 -5.47 2.40 -7.43
C GLY A 73 -4.34 2.85 -8.36
N GLU A 74 -4.50 3.97 -9.06
CA GLU A 74 -3.45 4.53 -9.91
C GLU A 74 -2.50 5.47 -9.17
N PHE A 75 -2.80 5.84 -7.93
CA PHE A 75 -2.10 6.91 -7.23
C PHE A 75 -1.37 6.56 -5.93
N PRO A 76 -1.25 5.28 -5.46
CA PRO A 76 -0.56 5.05 -4.21
C PRO A 76 0.90 5.51 -4.30
N TYR A 77 1.35 6.16 -3.23
CA TYR A 77 2.70 6.64 -3.01
C TYR A 77 3.19 7.77 -3.95
N LEU A 78 2.29 8.48 -4.65
CA LEU A 78 2.71 9.63 -5.47
C LEU A 78 3.39 10.76 -4.69
N GLY A 79 3.06 10.89 -3.40
CA GLY A 79 3.72 11.86 -2.53
C GLY A 79 5.00 11.32 -1.89
N LEU A 80 5.35 10.04 -2.07
CA LEU A 80 6.52 9.44 -1.45
C LEU A 80 7.80 10.07 -1.98
N LYS A 81 8.52 10.75 -1.09
CA LYS A 81 9.85 11.28 -1.39
C LYS A 81 10.91 10.27 -0.95
N ALA A 82 11.79 9.89 -1.87
CA ALA A 82 12.98 9.07 -1.63
C ALA A 82 14.22 9.88 -2.06
N GLY A 83 15.11 10.16 -1.11
CA GLY A 83 16.18 11.14 -1.31
C GLY A 83 15.60 12.50 -1.71
N ASN A 84 15.98 12.97 -2.91
CA ASN A 84 15.47 14.23 -3.49
C ASN A 84 14.43 14.02 -4.60
N GLU A 85 13.93 12.80 -4.77
CA GLU A 85 13.09 12.40 -5.90
C GLU A 85 11.74 11.84 -5.46
N PHE A 86 10.81 11.80 -6.42
CA PHE A 86 9.51 11.14 -6.31
C PHE A 86 9.47 9.99 -7.33
N PRO A 87 10.04 8.82 -7.00
CA PRO A 87 10.26 7.75 -7.97
C PRO A 87 8.96 7.06 -8.45
N ILE A 88 7.86 7.22 -7.73
CA ILE A 88 6.58 6.57 -8.03
C ILE A 88 5.72 7.49 -8.89
N THR A 89 5.32 6.98 -10.04
CA THR A 89 4.47 7.69 -11.02
C THR A 89 3.09 7.04 -11.14
N ARG A 90 2.14 7.74 -11.75
CA ARG A 90 0.76 7.28 -11.90
C ARG A 90 0.70 5.88 -12.54
N GLY A 91 0.01 4.97 -11.84
CA GLY A 91 -0.21 3.58 -12.21
C GLY A 91 1.02 2.68 -12.13
N SER A 92 2.20 3.19 -11.76
CA SER A 92 3.44 2.40 -11.73
C SER A 92 3.36 1.24 -10.73
N VAL A 93 2.82 1.47 -9.53
CA VAL A 93 2.60 0.44 -8.51
C VAL A 93 1.64 -0.65 -9.01
N LYS A 94 0.52 -0.25 -9.60
CA LYS A 94 -0.49 -1.17 -10.14
C LYS A 94 0.07 -2.05 -11.26
N ARG A 95 0.81 -1.44 -12.21
CA ARG A 95 1.49 -2.17 -13.29
C ARG A 95 2.61 -3.07 -12.76
N GLY A 96 3.23 -2.69 -11.64
CA GLY A 96 4.30 -3.45 -11.01
C GLY A 96 3.87 -4.79 -10.41
N GLY A 97 2.56 -5.05 -10.26
CA GLY A 97 2.05 -6.36 -9.83
C GLY A 97 2.43 -6.72 -8.39
N PHE A 98 2.53 -5.71 -7.53
CA PHE A 98 2.90 -5.90 -6.13
C PHE A 98 1.71 -6.37 -5.30
N VAL A 99 1.91 -7.38 -4.46
CA VAL A 99 0.93 -7.87 -3.48
C VAL A 99 1.22 -7.34 -2.08
N ALA A 100 2.46 -6.94 -1.80
CA ALA A 100 2.87 -6.40 -0.52
C ALA A 100 3.71 -5.14 -0.69
N SER A 101 3.67 -4.25 0.30
CA SER A 101 4.61 -3.13 0.42
C SER A 101 5.25 -3.11 1.80
N VAL A 102 6.53 -2.76 1.84
CA VAL A 102 7.37 -2.81 3.04
C VAL A 102 7.94 -1.43 3.31
N ALA A 103 7.73 -0.90 4.52
CA ALA A 103 8.23 0.39 4.98
C ALA A 103 9.03 0.23 6.27
N GLY A 104 9.71 1.30 6.70
CA GLY A 104 10.40 1.34 7.97
C GLY A 104 9.44 1.59 9.13
N LYS A 105 9.76 2.56 9.99
CA LYS A 105 8.96 2.94 11.16
C LYS A 105 7.82 3.88 10.80
N ARG A 106 6.78 3.88 11.63
CA ARG A 106 5.70 4.88 11.66
C ARG A 106 4.98 5.07 10.32
N ARG A 107 4.61 3.97 9.69
CA ARG A 107 3.79 3.98 8.48
C ARG A 107 2.37 4.47 8.76
N GLY A 108 1.83 5.30 7.87
CA GLY A 108 0.46 5.82 7.96
C GLY A 108 0.35 7.05 8.86
N LYS A 109 1.43 7.81 9.03
CA LYS A 109 1.47 9.03 9.85
C LYS A 109 0.52 10.11 9.32
N GLY A 110 -0.08 10.86 10.23
CA GLY A 110 -0.77 12.11 9.93
C GLY A 110 -2.29 11.95 9.96
N SER A 111 -2.97 12.64 9.05
CA SER A 111 -4.43 12.68 9.03
C SER A 111 -5.04 11.30 8.76
N SER A 112 -6.18 11.02 9.39
CA SER A 112 -6.99 9.84 9.07
C SER A 112 -7.48 9.94 7.63
N ARG A 113 -7.06 9.01 6.78
CA ARG A 113 -7.50 8.89 5.39
C ARG A 113 -7.76 7.43 5.08
N GLU A 114 -9.02 7.07 4.87
CA GLU A 114 -9.40 5.75 4.37
C GLU A 114 -8.97 5.58 2.91
N GLN A 115 -8.81 6.70 2.18
CA GLN A 115 -8.32 6.73 0.80
C GLN A 115 -6.90 6.15 0.68
N SER A 116 -6.05 6.30 1.70
CA SER A 116 -4.67 5.79 1.66
C SER A 116 -4.61 4.26 1.52
N PRO A 117 -5.17 3.47 2.45
CA PRO A 117 -5.25 2.03 2.26
C PRO A 117 -6.15 1.63 1.08
N TYR A 118 -7.19 2.40 0.76
CA TYR A 118 -8.02 2.09 -0.41
C TYR A 118 -7.24 2.19 -1.74
N ALA A 119 -6.38 3.20 -1.90
CA ALA A 119 -5.50 3.34 -3.05
C ALA A 119 -4.53 2.15 -3.17
N GLU A 120 -3.95 1.72 -2.05
CA GLU A 120 -3.07 0.55 -1.99
C GLU A 120 -3.82 -0.73 -2.40
N LEU A 121 -5.03 -0.93 -1.85
CA LEU A 121 -5.90 -2.05 -2.17
C LEU A 121 -6.22 -2.11 -3.68
N ARG A 122 -6.61 -0.97 -4.27
CA ARG A 122 -6.96 -0.88 -5.69
C ARG A 122 -5.76 -0.96 -6.62
N ALA A 123 -4.55 -0.76 -6.11
CA ALA A 123 -3.31 -1.02 -6.84
C ALA A 123 -2.84 -2.48 -6.77
N GLY A 124 -3.46 -3.32 -5.93
CA GLY A 124 -3.12 -4.74 -5.80
C GLY A 124 -2.44 -5.11 -4.49
N ILE A 125 -2.09 -4.13 -3.64
CA ILE A 125 -1.52 -4.41 -2.32
C ILE A 125 -2.59 -5.08 -1.45
N ARG A 126 -2.18 -6.14 -0.76
CA ARG A 126 -2.98 -6.92 0.19
C ARG A 126 -2.31 -7.02 1.55
N LEU A 127 -1.01 -6.74 1.62
CA LEU A 127 -0.21 -6.75 2.84
C LEU A 127 0.64 -5.48 2.96
N ALA A 128 0.48 -4.77 4.07
CA ALA A 128 1.34 -3.66 4.47
C ALA A 128 2.25 -4.09 5.62
N VAL A 129 3.56 -4.08 5.37
CA VAL A 129 4.60 -4.43 6.34
C VAL A 129 5.32 -3.16 6.76
N ALA A 130 5.52 -2.95 8.06
CA ALA A 130 6.35 -1.87 8.58
C ALA A 130 6.77 -2.16 10.01
N GLU A 131 7.96 -1.74 10.44
CA GLU A 131 8.42 -1.93 11.83
C GLU A 131 7.43 -1.33 12.86
N SER A 132 6.75 -0.25 12.48
CA SER A 132 5.61 0.27 13.24
C SER A 132 4.58 0.91 12.32
N ILE A 133 3.30 0.72 12.66
CA ILE A 133 2.15 1.18 11.89
C ILE A 133 1.24 1.99 12.81
N GLU A 134 0.89 3.19 12.36
CA GLU A 134 0.02 4.11 13.08
C GLU A 134 -1.39 3.53 13.22
N ARG A 135 -1.96 3.68 14.43
CA ARG A 135 -3.19 2.98 14.85
C ARG A 135 -4.35 3.16 13.86
N ILE A 136 -4.64 4.40 13.47
CA ILE A 136 -5.78 4.72 12.60
C ILE A 136 -5.59 4.13 11.20
N TYR A 137 -4.39 4.23 10.63
CA TYR A 137 -4.11 3.61 9.34
C TYR A 137 -4.26 2.09 9.40
N ARG A 138 -3.83 1.45 10.50
CA ARG A 138 -4.01 0.01 10.74
C ARG A 138 -5.49 -0.39 10.79
N GLU A 139 -6.30 0.37 11.53
CA GLU A 139 -7.75 0.17 11.63
C GLU A 139 -8.43 0.29 10.25
N ASN A 140 -8.04 1.29 9.45
CA ASN A 140 -8.55 1.46 8.08
C ASN A 140 -8.12 0.30 7.16
N CYS A 141 -6.88 -0.18 7.28
CA CYS A 141 -6.43 -1.38 6.55
C CYS A 141 -7.32 -2.58 6.88
N GLN A 142 -7.57 -2.83 8.17
CA GLN A 142 -8.41 -3.93 8.63
C GLN A 142 -9.84 -3.81 8.09
N ASN A 143 -10.44 -2.62 8.13
CA ASN A 143 -11.79 -2.37 7.61
C ASN A 143 -11.90 -2.65 6.10
N LEU A 144 -10.83 -2.39 5.35
CA LEU A 144 -10.76 -2.61 3.90
C LEU A 144 -10.28 -4.01 3.50
N GLY A 145 -9.79 -4.82 4.45
CA GLY A 145 -9.25 -6.15 4.19
C GLY A 145 -7.79 -6.17 3.71
N ILE A 146 -7.00 -5.15 4.04
CA ILE A 146 -5.54 -5.17 3.90
C ILE A 146 -4.93 -5.70 5.20
N LEU A 147 -4.13 -6.75 5.09
CA LEU A 147 -3.40 -7.29 6.23
C LEU A 147 -2.26 -6.34 6.62
N THR A 148 -1.98 -6.26 7.91
CA THR A 148 -0.85 -5.48 8.44
C THR A 148 0.02 -6.35 9.33
N THR A 149 1.33 -6.16 9.27
CA THR A 149 2.28 -6.86 10.13
C THR A 149 3.50 -5.99 10.42
N THR A 150 4.17 -6.29 11.54
CA THR A 150 5.35 -5.58 12.05
C THR A 150 6.52 -6.51 12.19
#